data_AF-A0AAJ3YX40-F1
#
_entry.id   AF-A0AAJ3YX40-F1
#
_cell.length_a   1.000
_cell.length_b   1.000
_cell.length_c   1.000
_cell.angle_alpha   90.00
_cell.angle_beta   90.00
_cell.angle_gamma   90.00
#
_symmetry.space_group_name_H-M   'P 1'
#
loop_
_entity.id
_entity.type
_entity.pdbx_description
1 polymer ?
#
loop_
_entity_poly.entity_id
_entity_poly.type
_entity_poly.pdbx_seq_one_letter_code
_entity_poly.pdbx_strand_id
1 'polypeptide(L)'
;MTNSNGRSAANSLRAHIKEPTTYAQQIADELVEYLNEWHSLPETWDNALDAQIHKWYANAPKVFPKKPYFSPSSANACPRELYHKAIGSPRDETKKPPYQGRWTRIGTAIGDVIQRDILFMEKHFEKKTGRPCPFSFEKNEDGTPMFEDFAKKNHPVTHRGYTFNLYGTCDGIMRYVTEDGEVLRVGLEIKSKQTTAAKTSLHSMRQPEEKHVKQCVAYGPMYGVDLYVILYVNAAKKSWVYPEGEFEKSPDMRAFGIEITEEDVEQLFDRFVEIRKSVEEGTPLPLDLNGWTFNGYKTAIAKSLTDEELAELRAKVSRVLRSNVYDSTKRQYVEALEFIEKVRKGEAV
;
A
#
# COMPACT_ATOMS: atom_id res chain seq x y z
N MET A 1 17.68 -13.65 38.63
CA MET A 1 17.79 -14.56 37.47
C MET A 1 17.71 -13.72 36.23
N THR A 2 18.84 -13.54 35.54
CA THR A 2 18.99 -12.64 34.41
C THR A 2 18.31 -13.21 33.17
N ASN A 3 17.54 -12.36 32.49
CA ASN A 3 16.69 -12.66 31.35
C ASN A 3 17.58 -13.00 30.11
N SER A 4 18.07 -14.23 30.03
CA SER A 4 18.91 -14.72 28.93
C SER A 4 18.14 -14.95 27.62
N ASN A 5 16.81 -15.03 27.69
CA ASN A 5 15.98 -15.42 26.55
C ASN A 5 15.74 -14.28 25.54
N GLY A 6 15.75 -13.01 25.98
CA GLY A 6 15.56 -11.86 25.08
C GLY A 6 16.76 -11.58 24.16
N ARG A 7 17.99 -11.75 24.69
CA ARG A 7 19.23 -11.65 23.89
C ARG A 7 19.40 -12.81 22.89
N SER A 8 18.83 -13.97 23.19
CA SER A 8 18.90 -15.14 22.30
C SER A 8 18.06 -14.95 21.04
N ALA A 9 16.87 -14.35 21.15
CA ALA A 9 15.97 -14.11 20.00
C ALA A 9 16.52 -13.03 19.06
N ALA A 10 17.07 -11.94 19.60
CA ALA A 10 17.72 -10.89 18.81
C ALA A 10 18.99 -11.39 18.09
N ASN A 11 19.76 -12.28 18.72
CA ASN A 11 20.94 -12.88 18.09
C ASN A 11 20.59 -13.99 17.09
N SER A 12 19.46 -14.70 17.24
CA SER A 12 19.00 -15.69 16.26
C SER A 12 18.42 -15.04 14.99
N LEU A 13 17.86 -13.84 15.11
CA LEU A 13 17.46 -12.99 13.97
C LEU A 13 18.66 -12.74 13.02
N ARG A 14 19.83 -12.37 13.57
CA ARG A 14 21.03 -12.11 12.76
C ARG A 14 21.57 -13.32 12.01
N ALA A 15 21.37 -14.53 12.52
CA ALA A 15 21.96 -15.74 11.93
C ALA A 15 21.25 -16.26 10.67
N HIS A 16 20.05 -15.75 10.36
CA HIS A 16 19.21 -16.24 9.25
C HIS A 16 18.81 -15.14 8.24
N ILE A 17 19.25 -13.90 8.48
CA ILE A 17 19.07 -12.79 7.54
C ILE A 17 20.20 -12.88 6.53
N LYS A 18 19.82 -13.13 5.27
CA LYS A 18 20.70 -12.96 4.11
C LYS A 18 21.20 -11.51 4.15
N GLU A 19 22.51 -11.30 4.03
CA GLU A 19 23.10 -9.94 3.95
C GLU A 19 22.18 -9.02 3.12
N PRO A 20 21.76 -7.87 3.69
CA PRO A 20 20.75 -7.05 3.08
C PRO A 20 21.22 -6.62 1.70
N THR A 21 20.38 -6.90 0.70
CA THR A 21 20.77 -6.80 -0.71
C THR A 21 20.87 -5.36 -1.21
N THR A 22 20.23 -4.42 -0.51
CA THR A 22 20.20 -2.99 -0.84
C THR A 22 20.15 -2.16 0.43
N TYR A 23 20.45 -0.87 0.31
CA TYR A 23 20.45 0.05 1.44
C TYR A 23 19.03 0.30 1.95
N ALA A 24 18.03 0.40 1.07
CA ALA A 24 16.63 0.46 1.48
C ALA A 24 16.19 -0.79 2.27
N GLN A 25 16.70 -1.97 1.93
CA GLN A 25 16.36 -3.21 2.65
C GLN A 25 16.93 -3.21 4.07
N GLN A 26 18.13 -2.64 4.29
CA GLN A 26 18.69 -2.47 5.64
C GLN A 26 17.74 -1.68 6.54
N ILE A 27 17.25 -0.54 6.05
CA ILE A 27 16.29 0.32 6.77
C ILE A 27 15.00 -0.44 7.07
N ALA A 28 14.51 -1.23 6.11
CA ALA A 28 13.29 -2.03 6.27
C ALA A 28 13.45 -3.12 7.35
N ASP A 29 14.58 -3.83 7.35
CA ASP A 29 14.90 -4.87 8.32
C ASP A 29 15.06 -4.26 9.73
N GLU A 30 15.77 -3.14 9.84
CA GLU A 30 15.96 -2.43 11.10
C GLU A 30 14.64 -1.90 11.68
N LEU A 31 13.73 -1.39 10.85
CA LEU A 31 12.39 -0.98 11.30
C LEU A 31 11.65 -2.16 11.96
N VAL A 32 11.71 -3.35 11.37
CA VAL A 32 11.10 -4.56 11.93
C VAL A 32 11.77 -4.97 13.25
N GLU A 33 13.09 -4.89 13.34
CA GLU A 33 13.82 -5.15 14.59
C GLU A 33 13.38 -4.22 15.71
N TYR A 34 13.32 -2.91 15.44
CA TYR A 34 12.92 -1.90 16.40
C TYR A 34 11.45 -2.05 16.84
N LEU A 35 10.55 -2.36 15.91
CA LEU A 35 9.14 -2.65 16.23
C LEU A 35 9.01 -3.91 17.10
N ASN A 36 9.73 -4.98 16.77
CA ASN A 36 9.73 -6.20 17.58
C ASN A 36 10.28 -5.97 18.99
N GLU A 37 11.38 -5.20 19.11
CA GLU A 37 11.93 -4.84 20.42
C GLU A 37 10.92 -4.01 21.20
N TRP A 38 10.33 -2.98 20.59
CA TRP A 38 9.32 -2.12 21.22
C TRP A 38 8.15 -2.93 21.79
N HIS A 39 7.60 -3.87 21.01
CA HIS A 39 6.49 -4.73 21.42
C HIS A 39 6.89 -5.84 22.40
N SER A 40 8.19 -6.02 22.69
CA SER A 40 8.68 -6.92 23.73
C SER A 40 8.86 -6.25 25.10
N LEU A 41 8.83 -4.92 25.15
CA LEU A 41 9.01 -4.14 26.37
C LEU A 41 7.73 -4.09 27.21
N PRO A 42 7.82 -3.79 28.52
CA PRO A 42 6.64 -3.45 29.31
C PRO A 42 5.87 -2.29 28.66
N GLU A 43 4.56 -2.24 28.88
CA GLU A 43 3.69 -1.21 28.31
C GLU A 43 4.18 0.22 28.59
N THR A 44 3.99 1.12 27.62
CA THR A 44 4.30 2.55 27.75
C THR A 44 3.02 3.36 27.72
N TRP A 45 2.72 4.05 28.81
CA TRP A 45 1.59 4.97 28.90
C TRP A 45 2.06 6.41 28.68
N ASP A 46 1.47 7.10 27.71
CA ASP A 46 1.71 8.53 27.46
C ASP A 46 0.41 9.21 27.02
N ASN A 47 -0.43 9.50 28.01
CA ASN A 47 -1.73 10.13 27.79
C ASN A 47 -1.62 11.49 27.08
N ALA A 48 -0.50 12.20 27.24
CA ALA A 48 -0.29 13.49 26.58
C ALA A 48 -0.03 13.30 25.08
N LEU A 49 0.79 12.31 24.70
CA LEU A 49 1.01 11.98 23.30
C LEU A 49 -0.26 11.41 22.65
N ASP A 50 -0.97 10.51 23.32
CA ASP A 50 -2.23 9.98 22.81
C ASP A 50 -3.28 11.08 22.61
N ALA A 51 -3.44 11.99 23.58
CA ALA A 51 -4.33 13.15 23.43
C ALA A 51 -3.91 14.05 22.25
N GLN A 52 -2.61 14.21 22.03
CA GLN A 52 -2.08 14.98 20.90
C GLN A 52 -2.37 14.32 19.56
N ILE A 53 -2.23 12.99 19.44
CA ILE A 53 -2.56 12.24 18.22
C ILE A 53 -4.04 12.45 17.86
N HIS A 54 -4.93 12.29 18.84
CA HIS A 54 -6.36 12.53 18.63
C HIS A 54 -6.66 13.99 18.26
N LYS A 55 -5.95 14.95 18.85
CA LYS A 55 -6.09 16.38 18.52
C LYS A 55 -5.66 16.68 17.08
N TRP A 56 -4.60 16.06 16.57
CA TRP A 56 -4.21 16.20 15.16
C TRP A 56 -5.34 15.72 14.25
N TYR A 57 -5.84 14.50 14.46
CA TYR A 57 -6.92 13.93 13.62
C TYR A 57 -8.23 14.73 13.68
N ALA A 58 -8.57 15.31 14.84
CA ALA A 58 -9.74 16.16 14.97
C ALA A 58 -9.66 17.46 14.13
N ASN A 59 -8.44 17.90 13.79
CA ASN A 59 -8.18 19.14 13.06
C ASN A 59 -7.50 18.92 11.70
N ALA A 60 -7.61 17.71 11.15
CA ALA A 60 -6.92 17.37 9.91
C ALA A 60 -7.39 18.24 8.71
N PRO A 61 -6.48 18.67 7.83
CA PRO A 61 -6.82 19.55 6.72
C PRO A 61 -7.68 18.83 5.68
N LYS A 62 -8.66 19.57 5.11
CA LYS A 62 -9.49 19.06 4.02
C LYS A 62 -8.84 19.41 2.68
N VAL A 63 -8.35 18.39 1.98
CA VAL A 63 -7.79 18.53 0.63
C VAL A 63 -8.67 17.80 -0.38
N PHE A 64 -9.00 18.48 -1.48
CA PHE A 64 -9.82 17.96 -2.57
C PHE A 64 -8.99 17.73 -3.84
N PRO A 65 -9.31 16.73 -4.67
CA PRO A 65 -8.56 16.45 -5.88
C PRO A 65 -8.74 17.54 -6.95
N LYS A 66 -7.65 17.90 -7.63
CA LYS A 66 -7.66 18.77 -8.82
C LYS A 66 -7.61 17.90 -10.08
N LYS A 67 -8.66 17.92 -10.90
CA LYS A 67 -8.74 17.12 -12.14
C LYS A 67 -7.87 17.72 -13.26
N PRO A 68 -7.33 16.89 -14.18
CA PRO A 68 -7.30 15.42 -14.12
C PRO A 68 -6.33 14.95 -13.04
N TYR A 69 -6.67 13.86 -12.34
CA TYR A 69 -5.81 13.30 -11.29
C TYR A 69 -5.72 11.78 -11.31
N PHE A 70 -4.57 11.29 -10.89
CA PHE A 70 -4.32 9.89 -10.58
C PHE A 70 -4.05 9.75 -9.09
N SER A 71 -4.57 8.68 -8.49
CA SER A 71 -4.27 8.38 -7.08
C SER A 71 -3.19 7.32 -7.04
N PRO A 72 -2.13 7.48 -6.21
CA PRO A 72 -1.07 6.48 -6.02
C PRO A 72 -1.61 5.06 -5.77
N SER A 73 -2.63 4.91 -4.92
CA SER A 73 -3.31 3.64 -4.64
C SER A 73 -4.02 2.99 -5.85
N SER A 74 -4.23 3.76 -6.93
CA SER A 74 -4.80 3.31 -8.21
C SER A 74 -3.80 3.37 -9.36
N ALA A 75 -2.50 3.55 -9.10
CA ALA A 75 -1.46 3.66 -10.13
C ALA A 75 -1.44 2.47 -11.09
N ASN A 76 -1.70 1.27 -10.57
CA ASN A 76 -1.78 0.03 -11.35
C ASN A 76 -3.22 -0.41 -11.68
N ALA A 77 -4.22 0.48 -11.51
CA ALA A 77 -5.61 0.15 -11.83
C ALA A 77 -5.79 -0.06 -13.34
N CYS A 78 -6.92 -0.67 -13.72
CA CYS A 78 -7.22 -0.94 -15.12
C CYS A 78 -7.21 0.35 -15.95
N PRO A 79 -6.56 0.40 -17.13
CA PRO A 79 -6.54 1.60 -17.97
C PRO A 79 -7.94 2.12 -18.31
N ARG A 80 -8.87 1.21 -18.66
CA ARG A 80 -10.28 1.55 -18.89
C ARG A 80 -10.95 2.15 -17.65
N GLU A 81 -10.61 1.66 -16.45
CA GLU A 81 -11.11 2.24 -15.19
C GLU A 81 -10.64 3.69 -15.02
N LEU A 82 -9.34 3.93 -15.23
CA LEU A 82 -8.75 5.26 -15.10
C LEU A 82 -9.29 6.23 -16.16
N TYR A 83 -9.57 5.74 -17.38
CA TYR A 83 -10.29 6.51 -18.40
C TYR A 83 -11.67 6.95 -17.91
N HIS A 84 -12.52 6.02 -17.44
CA HIS A 84 -13.87 6.34 -16.97
C HIS A 84 -13.88 7.28 -15.76
N LYS A 85 -12.91 7.10 -14.85
CA LYS A 85 -12.67 8.04 -13.75
C LYS A 85 -12.34 9.44 -14.25
N ALA A 86 -11.45 9.55 -15.24
CA ALA A 86 -11.00 10.83 -15.79
C ALA A 86 -12.11 11.60 -16.51
N ILE A 87 -12.94 10.91 -17.30
CA ILE A 87 -14.10 11.54 -17.98
C ILE A 87 -15.30 11.78 -17.06
N GLY A 88 -15.22 11.37 -15.79
CA GLY A 88 -16.28 11.61 -14.79
C GLY A 88 -17.49 10.70 -14.96
N SER A 89 -17.31 9.47 -15.45
CA SER A 89 -18.38 8.47 -15.44
C SER A 89 -18.91 8.24 -14.02
N PRO A 90 -20.18 7.84 -13.85
CA PRO A 90 -20.72 7.48 -12.54
C PRO A 90 -19.99 6.26 -11.99
N ARG A 91 -19.59 6.33 -10.72
CA ARG A 91 -19.01 5.20 -9.98
C ARG A 91 -20.14 4.29 -9.54
N ASP A 92 -19.93 2.98 -9.57
CA ASP A 92 -20.92 2.01 -9.11
C ASP A 92 -21.16 2.17 -7.60
N GLU A 93 -22.42 2.33 -7.23
CA GLU A 93 -22.87 2.35 -5.83
C GLU A 93 -23.42 0.98 -5.47
N THR A 94 -22.61 0.18 -4.77
CA THR A 94 -23.05 -1.14 -4.27
C THR A 94 -23.03 -1.15 -2.75
N LYS A 95 -24.11 -1.69 -2.16
CA LYS A 95 -24.16 -1.91 -0.73
C LYS A 95 -23.12 -2.97 -0.36
N LYS A 96 -22.02 -2.53 0.25
CA LYS A 96 -20.98 -3.45 0.72
C LYS A 96 -21.54 -4.36 1.81
N PRO A 97 -21.29 -5.67 1.76
CA PRO A 97 -21.61 -6.56 2.86
C PRO A 97 -20.97 -6.07 4.18
N PRO A 98 -21.67 -6.18 5.33
CA PRO A 98 -21.19 -5.61 6.59
C PRO A 98 -19.79 -6.08 7.00
N TYR A 99 -19.43 -7.33 6.69
CA TYR A 99 -18.12 -7.89 7.00
C TYR A 99 -16.99 -7.19 6.25
N GLN A 100 -17.20 -6.75 5.01
CA GLN A 100 -16.18 -6.03 4.24
C GLN A 100 -15.88 -4.67 4.87
N GLY A 101 -16.91 -3.94 5.31
CA GLY A 101 -16.75 -2.68 6.02
C GLY A 101 -15.94 -2.84 7.31
N ARG A 102 -16.20 -3.90 8.09
CA ARG A 102 -15.42 -4.22 9.29
C ARG A 102 -13.96 -4.53 8.96
N TRP A 103 -13.70 -5.36 7.95
CA TRP A 103 -12.32 -5.70 7.55
C TRP A 103 -11.53 -4.49 7.05
N THR A 104 -12.16 -3.56 6.31
CA THR A 104 -11.51 -2.30 5.93
C THR A 104 -11.14 -1.47 7.15
N ARG A 105 -12.06 -1.32 8.12
CA ARG A 105 -11.78 -0.57 9.35
C ARG A 105 -10.67 -1.18 10.19
N ILE A 106 -10.68 -2.51 10.38
CA ILE A 106 -9.61 -3.23 11.09
C ILE A 106 -8.28 -3.05 10.36
N GLY A 107 -8.28 -3.16 9.04
CA GLY A 107 -7.09 -2.96 8.22
C GLY A 107 -6.51 -1.55 8.31
N THR A 108 -7.36 -0.54 8.47
CA THR A 108 -6.95 0.87 8.69
C THR A 108 -6.34 1.04 10.08
N ALA A 109 -7.00 0.51 11.11
CA ALA A 109 -6.51 0.60 12.49
C ALA A 109 -5.12 -0.04 12.70
N ILE A 110 -4.75 -1.03 11.88
CA ILE A 110 -3.39 -1.60 11.89
C ILE A 110 -2.34 -0.56 11.48
N GLY A 111 -2.65 0.28 10.47
CA GLY A 111 -1.79 1.40 10.09
C GLY A 111 -1.64 2.40 11.24
N ASP A 112 -2.78 2.78 11.84
CA ASP A 112 -2.82 3.71 12.99
C ASP A 112 -1.95 3.22 14.16
N VAL A 113 -1.94 1.91 14.44
CA VAL A 113 -1.11 1.31 15.49
C VAL A 113 0.37 1.48 15.20
N ILE A 114 0.84 1.14 13.99
CA ILE A 114 2.25 1.28 13.63
C ILE A 114 2.69 2.74 13.62
N GLN A 115 1.86 3.66 13.10
CA GLN A 115 2.15 5.09 13.16
C GLN A 115 2.27 5.59 14.60
N ARG A 116 1.35 5.16 15.47
CA ARG A 116 1.45 5.44 16.90
C ARG A 116 2.71 4.86 17.51
N ASP A 117 3.07 3.62 17.19
CA ASP A 117 4.26 2.97 17.73
C ASP A 117 5.53 3.74 17.37
N ILE A 118 5.68 4.19 16.12
CA ILE A 118 6.85 4.99 15.70
C ILE A 118 6.91 6.32 16.49
N LEU A 119 5.79 7.00 16.70
CA LEU A 119 5.75 8.23 17.52
C LEU A 119 6.12 7.95 19.00
N PHE A 120 5.71 6.82 19.53
CA PHE A 120 6.06 6.42 20.90
C PHE A 120 7.52 6.00 21.01
N MET A 121 8.05 5.28 20.02
CA MET A 121 9.44 4.88 19.94
C MET A 121 10.35 6.11 19.85
N GLU A 122 10.01 7.09 19.00
CA GLU A 122 10.70 8.39 18.90
C GLU A 122 10.90 9.03 20.29
N LYS A 123 9.88 8.97 21.16
CA LYS A 123 9.89 9.64 22.47
C LYS A 123 10.46 8.80 23.62
N HIS A 124 10.27 7.48 23.59
CA HIS A 124 10.44 6.63 24.78
C HIS A 124 11.45 5.50 24.62
N PHE A 125 11.85 5.15 23.40
CA PHE A 125 12.66 3.97 23.15
C PHE A 125 14.01 4.04 23.88
N GLU A 126 14.73 5.15 23.74
CA GLU A 126 16.04 5.36 24.39
C GLU A 126 15.97 5.24 25.91
N LYS A 127 14.93 5.82 26.52
CA LYS A 127 14.72 5.71 27.97
C LYS A 127 14.51 4.27 28.42
N LYS A 128 13.92 3.42 27.56
CA LYS A 128 13.61 2.02 27.90
C LYS A 128 14.74 1.05 27.58
N THR A 129 15.51 1.30 26.52
CA THR A 129 16.51 0.36 26.00
C THR A 129 17.95 0.84 26.20
N GLY A 130 18.15 2.14 26.46
CA GLY A 130 19.45 2.79 26.49
C GLY A 130 20.04 3.07 25.10
N ARG A 131 19.28 2.84 24.03
CA ARG A 131 19.69 3.02 22.63
C ARG A 131 18.74 3.99 21.92
N PRO A 132 19.22 4.98 21.15
CA PRO A 132 18.33 5.89 20.43
C PRO A 132 17.47 5.16 19.39
N CYS A 133 16.28 5.69 19.13
CA CYS A 133 15.45 5.30 17.99
C CYS A 133 15.86 6.10 16.76
N PRO A 134 16.31 5.46 15.66
CA PRO A 134 16.72 6.15 14.45
C PRO A 134 15.52 6.61 13.63
N PHE A 135 14.33 6.04 13.88
CA PHE A 135 13.09 6.37 13.18
C PHE A 135 12.29 7.46 13.91
N SER A 136 11.85 8.45 13.14
CA SER A 136 10.88 9.46 13.54
C SER A 136 10.06 9.88 12.32
N PHE A 137 8.87 10.45 12.51
CA PHE A 137 8.16 11.06 11.38
C PHE A 137 8.68 12.48 11.13
N GLU A 138 8.87 12.83 9.86
CA GLU A 138 9.03 14.22 9.44
C GLU A 138 7.83 15.04 9.92
N LYS A 139 8.06 16.28 10.35
CA LYS A 139 6.99 17.17 10.82
C LYS A 139 6.71 18.24 9.77
N ASN A 140 5.43 18.52 9.55
CA ASN A 140 4.99 19.68 8.81
C ASN A 140 5.31 20.97 9.58
N GLU A 141 5.20 22.12 8.92
CA GLU A 141 5.43 23.44 9.52
C GLU A 141 4.53 23.72 10.74
N ASP A 142 3.34 23.12 10.77
CA ASP A 142 2.37 23.24 11.87
C ASP A 142 2.63 22.24 13.03
N GLY A 143 3.69 21.43 12.93
CA GLY A 143 4.08 20.44 13.93
C GLY A 143 3.31 19.11 13.85
N THR A 144 2.40 18.93 12.88
CA THR A 144 1.79 17.62 12.61
C THR A 144 2.80 16.65 11.99
N PRO A 145 2.70 15.33 12.22
CA PRO A 145 3.54 14.35 11.54
C PRO A 145 3.13 14.19 10.08
N MET A 146 4.08 13.97 9.17
CA MET A 146 3.83 13.82 7.74
C MET A 146 3.34 12.40 7.38
N PHE A 147 2.09 12.09 7.73
CA PHE A 147 1.36 10.89 7.28
C PHE A 147 -0.15 11.15 7.09
N GLU A 148 -0.83 10.28 6.35
CA GLU A 148 -2.29 10.23 6.19
C GLU A 148 -2.94 11.60 5.93
N ASP A 149 -3.98 11.97 6.66
CA ASP A 149 -4.73 13.21 6.43
C ASP A 149 -3.87 14.47 6.61
N PHE A 150 -2.72 14.37 7.30
CA PHE A 150 -1.77 15.47 7.50
C PHE A 150 -0.77 15.63 6.34
N ALA A 151 -0.56 14.58 5.55
CA ALA A 151 0.34 14.58 4.38
C ALA A 151 -0.40 14.70 3.04
N LYS A 152 -1.74 14.72 3.06
CA LYS A 152 -2.58 14.68 1.87
C LYS A 152 -2.40 15.91 1.00
N LYS A 153 -2.10 15.73 -0.29
CA LYS A 153 -1.87 16.86 -1.21
C LYS A 153 -2.23 16.55 -2.66
N ASN A 154 -2.30 17.62 -3.46
CA ASN A 154 -2.25 17.53 -4.91
C ASN A 154 -0.84 17.91 -5.36
N HIS A 155 -0.20 17.05 -6.13
CA HIS A 155 1.10 17.32 -6.71
C HIS A 155 0.94 17.45 -8.22
N PRO A 156 1.11 18.66 -8.78
CA PRO A 156 1.02 18.86 -10.22
C PRO A 156 2.24 18.24 -10.92
N VAL A 157 1.98 17.50 -11.99
CA VAL A 157 3.00 16.84 -12.82
C VAL A 157 2.83 17.33 -14.25
N THR A 158 3.95 17.63 -14.90
CA THR A 158 4.04 17.83 -16.35
C THR A 158 4.96 16.78 -16.92
N HIS A 159 4.46 15.93 -17.82
CA HIS A 159 5.23 14.86 -18.44
C HIS A 159 4.85 14.69 -19.90
N ARG A 160 5.84 14.66 -20.80
CA ARG A 160 5.66 14.55 -22.27
C ARG A 160 4.60 15.49 -22.85
N GLY A 161 4.52 16.72 -22.33
CA GLY A 161 3.57 17.75 -22.78
C GLY A 161 2.15 17.62 -22.19
N TYR A 162 1.88 16.63 -21.35
CA TYR A 162 0.60 16.48 -20.66
C TYR A 162 0.73 16.91 -19.21
N THR A 163 -0.34 17.50 -18.68
CA THR A 163 -0.44 17.88 -17.27
C THR A 163 -1.49 17.05 -16.54
N PHE A 164 -1.17 16.62 -15.33
CA PHE A 164 -2.09 15.93 -14.42
C PHE A 164 -1.65 16.13 -12.98
N ASN A 165 -2.50 15.75 -12.02
CA ASN A 165 -2.17 15.80 -10.60
C ASN A 165 -2.01 14.37 -10.06
N LEU A 166 -1.03 14.16 -9.20
CA LEU A 166 -1.07 13.06 -8.25
C LEU A 166 -1.86 13.53 -7.02
N TYR A 167 -2.84 12.74 -6.60
CA TYR A 167 -3.69 13.06 -5.46
C TYR A 167 -3.84 11.87 -4.53
N GLY A 168 -3.34 12.01 -3.31
CA GLY A 168 -3.39 10.98 -2.28
C GLY A 168 -2.64 11.39 -1.02
N THR A 169 -2.37 10.38 -0.19
CA THR A 169 -1.51 10.46 0.98
C THR A 169 -0.83 9.12 1.21
N CYS A 170 0.32 9.11 1.88
CA CYS A 170 1.07 7.90 2.26
C CYS A 170 0.93 7.63 3.77
N ASP A 171 1.25 6.39 4.18
CA ASP A 171 1.24 6.00 5.59
C ASP A 171 2.34 6.69 6.41
N GLY A 172 3.36 7.26 5.75
CA GLY A 172 4.16 8.34 6.33
C GLY A 172 5.46 8.65 5.60
N ILE A 173 6.07 9.78 5.95
CA ILE A 173 7.42 10.15 5.58
C ILE A 173 8.25 10.21 6.85
N MET A 174 9.18 9.28 6.97
CA MET A 174 10.07 9.13 8.10
C MET A 174 11.39 9.86 7.87
N ARG A 175 11.99 10.32 8.95
CA ARG A 175 13.42 10.58 9.03
C ARG A 175 14.09 9.36 9.65
N TYR A 176 15.12 8.86 8.98
CA TYR A 176 15.99 7.79 9.45
C TYR A 176 17.38 8.36 9.71
N VAL A 177 17.90 8.16 10.92
CA VAL A 177 19.25 8.58 11.32
C VAL A 177 20.18 7.37 11.21
N THR A 178 21.16 7.43 10.33
CA THR A 178 22.15 6.38 10.13
C THR A 178 23.13 6.30 11.32
N GLU A 179 23.92 5.23 11.40
CA GLU A 179 24.94 5.08 12.46
C GLU A 179 25.98 6.21 12.47
N ASP A 180 26.31 6.76 11.30
CA ASP A 180 27.22 7.91 11.13
C ASP A 180 26.52 9.28 11.28
N GLY A 181 25.22 9.30 11.54
CA GLY A 181 24.44 10.50 11.84
C GLY A 181 23.87 11.23 10.62
N GLU A 182 23.99 10.66 9.43
CA GLU A 182 23.27 11.13 8.24
C GLU A 182 21.76 10.99 8.45
N VAL A 183 21.01 11.97 7.95
CA VAL A 183 19.55 11.96 8.01
C VAL A 183 19.00 11.71 6.63
N LEU A 184 18.29 10.60 6.50
CA LEU A 184 17.63 10.21 5.27
C LEU A 184 16.11 10.36 5.39
N ARG A 185 15.48 10.68 4.27
CA ARG A 185 14.02 10.71 4.15
C ARG A 185 13.56 9.40 3.55
N VAL A 186 12.68 8.69 4.26
CA VAL A 186 12.23 7.35 3.90
C VAL A 186 10.71 7.32 3.94
N GLY A 187 10.08 7.00 2.82
CA GLY A 187 8.65 6.77 2.77
C GLY A 187 8.26 5.48 3.49
N LEU A 188 7.08 5.47 4.11
CA LEU A 188 6.48 4.31 4.75
C LEU A 188 5.15 4.01 4.07
N GLU A 189 4.94 2.74 3.73
CA GLU A 189 3.66 2.21 3.25
C GLU A 189 3.28 0.95 4.05
N ILE A 190 2.15 0.99 4.74
CA ILE A 190 1.68 -0.07 5.63
C ILE A 190 0.56 -0.86 4.95
N LYS A 191 0.68 -2.18 4.94
CA LYS A 191 -0.25 -3.07 4.24
C LYS A 191 -0.75 -4.18 5.14
N SER A 192 -2.01 -4.09 5.52
CA SER A 192 -2.65 -5.15 6.29
C SER A 192 -2.93 -6.41 5.45
N LYS A 193 -2.66 -7.58 6.04
CA LYS A 193 -3.08 -8.90 5.56
C LYS A 193 -4.00 -9.51 6.61
N GLN A 194 -5.14 -10.06 6.18
CA GLN A 194 -6.18 -10.52 7.10
C GLN A 194 -6.68 -11.94 6.79
N THR A 195 -6.11 -12.62 5.78
CA THR A 195 -6.65 -13.90 5.30
C THR A 195 -6.02 -15.14 5.93
N THR A 196 -4.70 -15.14 6.13
CA THR A 196 -3.97 -16.27 6.72
C THR A 196 -2.58 -15.83 7.18
N ALA A 197 -2.08 -16.44 8.25
CA ALA A 197 -0.72 -16.24 8.75
C ALA A 197 0.35 -16.44 7.67
N ALA A 198 0.10 -17.32 6.69
CA ALA A 198 1.04 -17.59 5.61
C ALA A 198 1.34 -16.35 4.74
N LYS A 199 0.46 -15.33 4.71
CA LYS A 199 0.61 -14.14 3.84
C LYS A 199 1.85 -13.30 4.11
N THR A 200 2.48 -13.44 5.26
CA THR A 200 3.75 -12.76 5.62
C THR A 200 4.91 -13.75 5.78
N SER A 201 4.67 -15.06 5.62
CA SER A 201 5.70 -16.09 5.80
C SER A 201 6.83 -16.01 4.78
N LEU A 202 8.05 -16.39 5.22
CA LEU A 202 9.27 -16.47 4.38
C LEU A 202 9.05 -17.22 3.07
N HIS A 203 8.20 -18.26 3.13
CA HIS A 203 7.86 -19.08 1.97
C HIS A 203 6.95 -18.37 0.96
N SER A 204 5.86 -17.74 1.42
CA SER A 204 4.80 -17.22 0.55
C SER A 204 5.01 -15.79 0.07
N MET A 205 5.71 -14.94 0.84
CA MET A 205 5.92 -13.53 0.49
C MET A 205 7.40 -13.26 0.26
N ARG A 206 7.91 -13.58 -0.93
CA ARG A 206 9.35 -13.44 -1.22
C ARG A 206 9.74 -12.05 -1.71
N GLN A 207 8.77 -11.27 -2.14
CA GLN A 207 8.91 -9.94 -2.72
C GLN A 207 7.65 -9.13 -2.40
N PRO A 208 7.73 -7.79 -2.44
CA PRO A 208 6.54 -6.95 -2.31
C PRO A 208 5.59 -7.18 -3.50
N GLU A 209 4.32 -6.88 -3.28
CA GLU A 209 3.31 -6.89 -4.34
C GLU A 209 3.54 -5.70 -5.28
N GLU A 210 3.64 -5.95 -6.58
CA GLU A 210 3.95 -4.93 -7.61
C GLU A 210 3.06 -3.69 -7.53
N LYS A 211 1.77 -3.86 -7.25
CA LYS A 211 0.83 -2.73 -7.09
C LYS A 211 1.19 -1.80 -5.93
N HIS A 212 1.84 -2.31 -4.87
CA HIS A 212 2.31 -1.51 -3.74
C HIS A 212 3.63 -0.82 -4.07
N VAL A 213 4.50 -1.46 -4.85
CA VAL A 213 5.71 -0.83 -5.39
C VAL A 213 5.33 0.37 -6.27
N LYS A 214 4.42 0.20 -7.23
CA LYS A 214 3.92 1.30 -8.08
C LYS A 214 3.26 2.43 -7.30
N GLN A 215 2.64 2.11 -6.16
CA GLN A 215 2.11 3.13 -5.25
C GLN A 215 3.25 3.94 -4.61
N CYS A 216 4.32 3.30 -4.16
CA CYS A 216 5.52 3.98 -3.63
C CYS A 216 6.21 4.83 -4.69
N VAL A 217 6.39 4.28 -5.90
CA VAL A 217 6.94 5.03 -7.06
C VAL A 217 6.13 6.29 -7.36
N ALA A 218 4.80 6.23 -7.26
CA ALA A 218 3.96 7.42 -7.43
C ALA A 218 4.16 8.46 -6.31
N TYR A 219 4.40 8.00 -5.07
CA TYR A 219 4.65 8.90 -3.95
C TYR A 219 6.05 9.52 -3.96
N GLY A 220 7.05 8.86 -4.56
CA GLY A 220 8.42 9.37 -4.66
C GLY A 220 8.51 10.83 -5.15
N PRO A 221 8.05 11.15 -6.38
CA PRO A 221 8.02 12.54 -6.86
C PRO A 221 7.02 13.40 -6.07
N MET A 222 5.97 12.80 -5.52
CA MET A 222 4.98 13.53 -4.73
C MET A 222 5.61 14.13 -3.48
N TYR A 223 6.47 13.40 -2.77
CA TYR A 223 7.09 13.82 -1.49
C TYR A 223 8.59 14.12 -1.58
N GLY A 224 9.23 13.90 -2.73
CA GLY A 224 10.66 14.07 -2.93
C GLY A 224 11.46 13.05 -2.13
N VAL A 225 11.12 11.77 -2.26
CA VAL A 225 11.78 10.66 -1.55
C VAL A 225 12.06 9.52 -2.52
N ASP A 226 13.24 8.93 -2.43
CA ASP A 226 13.68 7.85 -3.32
C ASP A 226 13.80 6.51 -2.59
N LEU A 227 13.65 6.51 -1.26
CA LEU A 227 13.68 5.33 -0.41
C LEU A 227 12.29 5.09 0.18
N TYR A 228 11.82 3.85 0.13
CA TYR A 228 10.55 3.43 0.73
C TYR A 228 10.67 2.12 1.49
N VAL A 229 9.93 2.01 2.59
CA VAL A 229 9.69 0.75 3.31
C VAL A 229 8.23 0.37 3.13
N ILE A 230 7.98 -0.81 2.57
CA ILE A 230 6.65 -1.41 2.53
C ILE A 230 6.55 -2.41 3.69
N LEU A 231 5.78 -2.07 4.73
CA LEU A 231 5.55 -2.91 5.89
C LEU A 231 4.23 -3.66 5.78
N TYR A 232 4.30 -4.97 5.60
CA TYR A 232 3.15 -5.87 5.65
C TYR A 232 2.89 -6.34 7.07
N VAL A 233 1.67 -6.14 7.57
CA VAL A 233 1.28 -6.53 8.93
C VAL A 233 0.10 -7.50 8.86
N ASN A 234 0.21 -8.66 9.51
CA ASN A 234 -0.75 -9.74 9.44
C ASN A 234 -1.64 -9.80 10.68
N ALA A 235 -2.93 -9.57 10.50
CA ALA A 235 -3.93 -9.72 11.56
C ALA A 235 -4.29 -11.19 11.82
N ALA A 236 -3.98 -12.10 10.88
CA ALA A 236 -4.25 -13.52 11.04
C ALA A 236 -3.08 -14.19 11.76
N LYS A 237 -3.03 -14.09 13.09
CA LYS A 237 -1.99 -14.73 13.91
C LYS A 237 -2.06 -16.26 13.80
N LYS A 238 -0.89 -16.91 13.73
CA LYS A 238 -0.80 -18.39 13.64
C LYS A 238 -1.10 -19.06 14.98
N SER A 239 -0.55 -18.52 16.06
CA SER A 239 -0.70 -18.98 17.43
C SER A 239 -0.44 -17.81 18.39
N TRP A 240 -0.84 -17.95 19.66
CA TRP A 240 -0.40 -17.04 20.72
C TRP A 240 1.02 -17.36 21.19
N VAL A 241 1.36 -18.65 21.23
CA VAL A 241 2.69 -19.15 21.59
C VAL A 241 3.29 -19.81 20.37
N TYR A 242 4.44 -19.32 19.94
CA TYR A 242 5.19 -19.89 18.83
C TYR A 242 6.17 -20.95 19.37
N PRO A 243 6.21 -22.15 18.76
CA PRO A 243 7.36 -23.03 18.92
C PRO A 243 8.64 -22.32 18.50
N GLU A 244 9.78 -22.73 19.05
CA GLU A 244 11.09 -22.18 18.72
C GLU A 244 11.33 -22.21 17.19
N GLY A 245 11.75 -21.08 16.62
CA GLY A 245 12.02 -20.94 15.19
C GLY A 245 10.78 -20.78 14.28
N GLU A 246 9.56 -20.86 14.80
CA GLU A 246 8.33 -20.70 13.99
C GLU A 246 7.97 -19.24 13.72
N PHE A 247 8.30 -18.34 14.65
CA PHE A 247 8.02 -16.91 14.48
C PHE A 247 8.84 -16.35 13.32
N GLU A 248 10.11 -16.72 13.23
CA GLU A 248 11.04 -16.30 12.18
C GLU A 248 10.60 -16.80 10.79
N LYS A 249 9.99 -17.99 10.71
CA LYS A 249 9.48 -18.54 9.44
C LYS A 249 8.18 -17.89 9.00
N SER A 250 7.32 -17.53 9.95
CA SER A 250 5.98 -16.98 9.72
C SER A 250 5.72 -15.78 10.62
N PRO A 251 6.50 -14.69 10.45
CA PRO A 251 6.33 -13.51 11.27
C PRO A 251 5.01 -12.85 10.93
N ASP A 252 4.43 -12.16 11.90
CA ASP A 252 3.24 -11.34 11.68
C ASP A 252 3.56 -10.07 10.89
N MET A 253 4.80 -9.56 10.99
CA MET A 253 5.28 -8.44 10.19
C MET A 253 6.31 -8.86 9.14
N ARG A 254 6.30 -8.18 8.00
CA ARG A 254 7.35 -8.30 6.99
C ARG A 254 7.57 -7.01 6.23
N ALA A 255 8.81 -6.56 6.13
CA ALA A 255 9.16 -5.34 5.43
C ALA A 255 9.96 -5.62 4.15
N PHE A 256 9.82 -4.72 3.19
CA PHE A 256 10.65 -4.67 1.98
C PHE A 256 11.10 -3.25 1.75
N GLY A 257 12.41 -3.07 1.55
CA GLY A 257 13.00 -1.81 1.12
C GLY A 257 12.91 -1.65 -0.38
N ILE A 258 12.54 -0.45 -0.83
CA ILE A 258 12.41 -0.09 -2.25
C ILE A 258 13.26 1.16 -2.50
N GLU A 259 14.06 1.09 -3.55
CA GLU A 259 14.77 2.23 -4.13
C GLU A 259 14.02 2.62 -5.39
N ILE A 260 13.53 3.86 -5.44
CA ILE A 260 12.78 4.40 -6.56
C ILE A 260 13.78 5.04 -7.51
N THR A 261 13.81 4.58 -8.75
CA THR A 261 14.64 5.16 -9.79
C THR A 261 13.86 6.16 -10.64
N GLU A 262 14.57 7.03 -11.34
CA GLU A 262 13.97 7.92 -12.34
C GLU A 262 13.24 7.12 -13.43
N GLU A 263 13.79 5.98 -13.86
CA GLU A 263 13.16 5.11 -14.84
C GLU A 263 11.80 4.57 -14.35
N ASP A 264 11.69 4.18 -13.07
CA ASP A 264 10.42 3.73 -12.50
C ASP A 264 9.36 4.83 -12.57
N VAL A 265 9.75 6.07 -12.27
CA VAL A 265 8.87 7.24 -12.31
C VAL A 265 8.46 7.55 -13.75
N GLU A 266 9.40 7.52 -14.70
CA GLU A 266 9.12 7.74 -16.11
C GLU A 266 8.14 6.70 -16.67
N GLN A 267 8.35 5.42 -16.39
CA GLN A 267 7.47 4.34 -16.83
C GLN A 267 6.04 4.52 -16.27
N LEU A 268 5.93 4.93 -15.01
CA LEU A 268 4.63 5.20 -14.40
C LEU A 268 3.95 6.41 -15.02
N PHE A 269 4.68 7.50 -15.26
CA PHE A 269 4.12 8.71 -15.85
C PHE A 269 3.77 8.51 -17.33
N ASP A 270 4.53 7.71 -18.07
CA ASP A 270 4.20 7.33 -19.44
C ASP A 270 2.85 6.62 -19.53
N ARG A 271 2.58 5.71 -18.59
CA ARG A 271 1.25 5.07 -18.46
C ARG A 271 0.14 6.09 -18.20
N PHE A 272 0.38 7.08 -17.33
CA PHE A 272 -0.60 8.14 -17.07
C PHE A 272 -0.82 9.05 -18.29
N VAL A 273 0.24 9.34 -19.05
CA VAL A 273 0.17 10.07 -20.32
C VAL A 273 -0.67 9.30 -21.34
N GLU A 274 -0.50 7.98 -21.46
CA GLU A 274 -1.31 7.14 -22.35
C GLU A 274 -2.81 7.24 -22.03
N ILE A 275 -3.16 7.20 -20.74
CA ILE A 275 -4.55 7.39 -20.30
C ILE A 275 -5.05 8.80 -20.61
N ARG A 276 -4.21 9.83 -20.41
CA ARG A 276 -4.56 11.22 -20.75
C ARG A 276 -4.81 11.41 -22.25
N LYS A 277 -3.95 10.83 -23.10
CA LYS A 277 -4.12 10.80 -24.56
C LYS A 277 -5.45 10.17 -24.95
N SER A 278 -5.71 8.97 -24.44
CA SER A 278 -6.97 8.24 -24.66
C SER A 278 -8.20 9.08 -24.27
N VAL A 279 -8.13 9.84 -23.18
CA VAL A 279 -9.20 10.75 -22.74
C VAL A 279 -9.39 11.93 -23.70
N GLU A 280 -8.31 12.54 -24.19
CA GLU A 280 -8.38 13.67 -25.13
C GLU A 280 -8.87 13.25 -26.51
N GLU A 281 -8.48 12.07 -26.97
CA GLU A 281 -8.90 11.47 -28.24
C GLU A 281 -10.30 10.87 -28.19
N GLY A 282 -10.85 10.62 -26.99
CA GLY A 282 -12.12 9.92 -26.81
C GLY A 282 -12.06 8.44 -27.21
N THR A 283 -10.88 7.83 -27.15
CA THR A 283 -10.57 6.46 -27.57
C THR A 283 -10.19 5.62 -26.35
N PRO A 284 -11.16 4.99 -25.65
CA PRO A 284 -10.85 4.37 -24.38
C PRO A 284 -9.97 3.12 -24.51
N LEU A 285 -8.96 3.02 -23.64
CA LEU A 285 -8.00 1.90 -23.63
C LEU A 285 -8.65 0.54 -23.33
N PRO A 286 -8.03 -0.59 -23.73
CA PRO A 286 -8.60 -1.92 -23.52
C PRO A 286 -8.92 -2.26 -22.06
N LEU A 287 -9.99 -3.03 -21.86
CA LEU A 287 -10.38 -3.54 -20.55
C LEU A 287 -9.44 -4.66 -20.08
N ASP A 288 -8.86 -4.47 -18.89
CA ASP A 288 -8.13 -5.52 -18.18
C ASP A 288 -9.01 -6.20 -17.12
N LEU A 289 -9.34 -7.47 -17.35
CA LEU A 289 -10.17 -8.28 -16.46
C LEU A 289 -9.46 -8.67 -15.16
N ASN A 290 -8.13 -8.59 -15.06
CA ASN A 290 -7.43 -8.87 -13.80
C ASN A 290 -7.78 -7.84 -12.71
N GLY A 291 -8.06 -6.59 -13.11
CA GLY A 291 -8.49 -5.53 -12.21
C GLY A 291 -10.00 -5.53 -11.93
N TRP A 292 -10.78 -6.44 -12.52
CA TRP A 292 -12.24 -6.31 -12.54
C TRP A 292 -12.88 -6.34 -11.15
N THR A 293 -12.44 -7.23 -10.25
CA THR A 293 -13.09 -7.44 -8.95
C THR A 293 -13.31 -6.14 -8.17
N PHE A 294 -12.30 -5.26 -8.13
CA PHE A 294 -12.31 -4.01 -7.37
C PHE A 294 -12.53 -2.74 -8.23
N ASN A 295 -12.81 -2.92 -9.52
CA ASN A 295 -13.09 -1.82 -10.43
C ASN A 295 -14.35 -1.06 -9.97
N GLY A 296 -14.25 0.25 -9.83
CA GLY A 296 -15.36 1.11 -9.37
C GLY A 296 -16.32 1.58 -10.47
N TYR A 297 -16.09 1.24 -11.73
CA TYR A 297 -16.80 1.77 -12.90
C TYR A 297 -17.32 0.66 -13.82
N LYS A 298 -17.62 -0.52 -13.28
CA LYS A 298 -18.04 -1.71 -14.02
C LYS A 298 -19.24 -1.45 -14.90
N THR A 299 -20.28 -0.78 -14.40
CA THR A 299 -21.50 -0.53 -15.19
C THR A 299 -21.22 0.46 -16.33
N ALA A 300 -20.45 1.52 -16.07
CA ALA A 300 -20.07 2.48 -17.12
C ALA A 300 -19.19 1.82 -18.20
N ILE A 301 -18.22 1.01 -17.77
CA ILE A 301 -17.35 0.25 -18.67
C ILE A 301 -18.19 -0.69 -19.53
N ALA A 302 -19.02 -1.54 -18.92
CA ALA A 302 -19.84 -2.52 -19.64
C ALA A 302 -20.72 -1.87 -20.72
N LYS A 303 -21.32 -0.71 -20.43
CA LYS A 303 -22.14 0.04 -21.39
C LYS A 303 -21.33 0.71 -22.50
N SER A 304 -20.05 0.99 -22.26
CA SER A 304 -19.18 1.67 -23.24
C SER A 304 -18.46 0.73 -24.19
N LEU A 305 -18.49 -0.58 -23.93
CA LEU A 305 -17.82 -1.56 -24.80
C LEU A 305 -18.57 -1.68 -26.13
N THR A 306 -17.81 -1.68 -27.22
CA THR A 306 -18.28 -2.03 -28.56
C THR A 306 -18.58 -3.53 -28.67
N ASP A 307 -19.22 -3.95 -29.76
CA ASP A 307 -19.47 -5.38 -30.02
C ASP A 307 -18.17 -6.13 -30.33
N GLU A 308 -17.24 -5.45 -31.01
CA GLU A 308 -15.89 -5.92 -31.32
C GLU A 308 -15.09 -6.17 -30.03
N GLU A 309 -15.02 -5.17 -29.13
CA GLU A 309 -14.35 -5.33 -27.84
C GLU A 309 -14.96 -6.45 -26.99
N LEU A 310 -16.29 -6.62 -27.04
CA LEU A 310 -16.96 -7.72 -26.33
C LEU A 310 -16.61 -9.09 -26.94
N ALA A 311 -16.53 -9.19 -28.27
CA ALA A 311 -16.10 -10.41 -28.94
C ALA A 311 -14.65 -10.78 -28.57
N GLU A 312 -13.76 -9.78 -28.49
CA GLU A 312 -12.38 -9.97 -28.03
C GLU A 312 -12.31 -10.44 -26.57
N LEU A 313 -13.14 -9.88 -25.69
CA LEU A 313 -13.24 -10.30 -24.29
C LEU A 313 -13.74 -11.76 -24.17
N ARG A 314 -14.77 -12.15 -24.94
CA ARG A 314 -15.24 -13.54 -25.00
C ARG A 314 -14.12 -14.49 -25.44
N ALA A 315 -13.38 -14.12 -26.48
CA ALA A 315 -12.24 -14.90 -26.94
C ALA A 315 -11.14 -15.00 -25.87
N LYS A 316 -10.84 -13.91 -25.16
CA LYS A 316 -9.88 -13.88 -24.04
C LYS A 316 -10.32 -14.83 -22.91
N VAL A 317 -11.57 -14.76 -22.47
CA VAL A 317 -12.12 -15.64 -21.43
C VAL A 317 -12.05 -17.11 -21.86
N SER A 318 -12.40 -17.42 -23.12
CA SER A 318 -12.29 -18.78 -23.66
C SER A 318 -10.86 -19.32 -23.63
N ARG A 319 -9.85 -18.48 -23.96
CA ARG A 319 -8.44 -18.85 -23.85
C ARG A 319 -8.02 -19.09 -22.40
N VAL A 320 -8.44 -18.23 -21.47
CA VAL A 320 -8.14 -18.37 -20.03
C VAL A 320 -8.72 -19.67 -19.46
N LEU A 321 -9.94 -20.04 -19.84
CA LEU A 321 -10.57 -21.30 -19.40
C LEU A 321 -9.77 -22.54 -19.81
N ARG A 322 -9.17 -22.51 -21.00
CA ARG A 322 -8.33 -23.61 -21.54
C ARG A 322 -6.88 -23.58 -21.04
N SER A 323 -6.48 -22.55 -20.30
CA SER A 323 -5.12 -22.40 -19.80
C SER A 323 -4.90 -23.09 -18.44
N ASN A 324 -3.65 -23.14 -18.01
CA ASN A 324 -3.23 -23.72 -16.72
C ASN A 324 -3.31 -22.73 -15.54
N VAL A 325 -3.97 -21.58 -15.70
CA VAL A 325 -4.19 -20.65 -14.59
C VAL A 325 -5.11 -21.25 -13.53
N TYR A 326 -5.01 -20.75 -12.29
CA TYR A 326 -5.82 -21.21 -11.18
C TYR A 326 -7.32 -21.07 -11.44
N ASP A 327 -8.12 -22.02 -10.93
CA ASP A 327 -9.57 -22.03 -11.10
C ASP A 327 -10.26 -20.78 -10.53
N SER A 328 -9.69 -20.19 -9.47
CA SER A 328 -10.16 -18.91 -8.93
C SER A 328 -10.07 -17.78 -9.96
N THR A 329 -8.97 -17.72 -10.70
CA THR A 329 -8.77 -16.73 -11.78
C THR A 329 -9.73 -17.00 -12.94
N LYS A 330 -9.91 -18.27 -13.32
CA LYS A 330 -10.89 -18.66 -14.35
C LYS A 330 -12.30 -18.19 -14.00
N ARG A 331 -12.72 -18.47 -12.76
CA ARG A 331 -14.03 -18.05 -12.25
C ARG A 331 -14.19 -16.53 -12.26
N GLN A 332 -13.18 -15.77 -11.82
CA GLN A 332 -13.21 -14.30 -11.87
C GLN A 332 -13.43 -13.77 -13.29
N TYR A 333 -12.81 -14.37 -14.29
CA TYR A 333 -12.96 -13.96 -15.70
C TYR A 333 -14.37 -14.26 -16.23
N VAL A 334 -14.93 -15.41 -15.86
CA VAL A 334 -16.32 -15.78 -16.22
C VAL A 334 -17.32 -14.84 -15.57
N GLU A 335 -17.22 -14.65 -14.25
CA GLU A 335 -18.10 -13.74 -13.49
C GLU A 335 -18.03 -12.31 -14.05
N ALA A 336 -16.83 -11.86 -14.46
CA ALA A 336 -16.66 -10.55 -15.08
C ALA A 336 -17.41 -10.43 -16.42
N LEU A 337 -17.26 -11.42 -17.30
CA LEU A 337 -17.93 -11.44 -18.60
C LEU A 337 -19.46 -11.54 -18.43
N GLU A 338 -19.94 -12.40 -17.54
CA GLU A 338 -21.36 -12.53 -17.24
C GLU A 338 -21.96 -11.20 -16.76
N PHE A 339 -21.28 -10.49 -15.85
CA PHE A 339 -21.72 -9.16 -15.41
C PHE A 339 -21.82 -8.19 -16.58
N ILE A 340 -20.81 -8.13 -17.44
CA ILE A 340 -20.78 -7.24 -18.61
C ILE A 340 -21.96 -7.52 -19.54
N GLU A 341 -22.21 -8.79 -19.84
CA GLU A 341 -23.30 -9.19 -20.72
C GLU A 341 -24.67 -8.87 -20.14
N LYS A 342 -24.88 -9.10 -18.84
CA LYS A 342 -26.13 -8.76 -18.14
C LYS A 342 -26.40 -7.25 -18.21
N VAL A 343 -25.41 -6.42 -17.87
CA VAL A 343 -25.56 -4.96 -17.94
C VAL A 343 -25.92 -4.50 -19.35
N ARG A 344 -25.29 -5.07 -20.38
CA ARG A 344 -25.55 -4.70 -21.77
C ARG A 344 -26.93 -5.13 -22.26
N LYS A 345 -27.46 -6.24 -21.74
CA LYS A 345 -28.85 -6.69 -22.00
C LYS A 345 -29.90 -5.90 -21.23
N GLY A 346 -29.51 -4.97 -20.36
CA GLY A 346 -30.42 -4.23 -19.49
C GLY A 346 -30.94 -5.05 -18.31
N GLU A 347 -30.28 -6.18 -18.00
CA GLU A 347 -30.62 -7.00 -16.84
C GLU A 347 -30.12 -6.34 -15.55
N ALA A 348 -30.86 -6.53 -14.46
CA ALA A 348 -30.42 -6.10 -13.13
C ALA A 348 -29.21 -6.94 -12.67
N VAL A 349 -28.20 -6.26 -12.13
CA VAL A 349 -26.94 -6.85 -11.63
C VAL A 349 -26.65 -6.47 -10.20
#